data_AF-A0A970HEI8-F1
#
_entry.id   AF-A0A970HEI8-F1
#
_cell.length_a   1.000
_cell.length_b   1.000
_cell.length_c   1.000
_cell.angle_alpha   90.00
_cell.angle_beta   90.00
_cell.angle_gamma   90.00
#
_symmetry.space_group_name_H-M   'P 1'
#
loop_
_entity.id
_entity.type
_entity.pdbx_description
1 polymer ?
#
loop_
_entity_poly.entity_id
_entity_poly.type
_entity_poly.pdbx_seq_one_letter_code
_entity_poly.pdbx_strand_id
1 'polypeptide(L)'
;MRPAIRTRRGLAAALALFALALTAGAAIADVRFIPVDPWADLGQAVQAACATPGSPACAHSRSYLTTRALAALKVLIDRRDDQAAAMGRLAADAADSRLRAAAAEALAVPFAANEDTPLLAELADDPVPAVRDAARRALASSGDPRAQRLARRIRHTSLPEEADERPEKPPAAAAMGVPLPADAIYLFFASEPANGRYAWWTAKSPAEVAAALRGKAKKGPLTPAEFRAHAEAASEIPEIEDGELPSAEAMARAFEMAEQMMAALEGAGADGGSPEAMAGAMQRAAGGLASLDPNAADEYEDADLYADARLFVVPVAGSADALVAVYRDLATGGTGLTIQRTAVGGR
;
A
#
# COMPACT_ATOMS: atom_id res chain seq x y z
N MET A 1 -18.40 0.28 41.33
CA MET A 1 -19.34 1.21 40.65
C MET A 1 -18.90 1.33 39.20
N ARG A 2 -19.74 0.88 38.26
CA ARG A 2 -19.44 0.88 36.81
C ARG A 2 -19.92 2.22 36.21
N PRO A 3 -19.10 2.99 35.46
CA PRO A 3 -19.59 4.18 34.79
C PRO A 3 -20.29 3.77 33.49
N ALA A 4 -21.52 4.25 33.35
CA ALA A 4 -22.43 3.96 32.25
C ALA A 4 -22.08 4.80 31.01
N ILE A 5 -21.45 4.20 30.01
CA ILE A 5 -21.49 4.71 28.63
C ILE A 5 -22.84 4.25 28.06
N ARG A 6 -23.88 5.05 28.28
CA ARG A 6 -25.24 4.70 27.88
C ARG A 6 -25.96 5.92 27.30
N THR A 7 -25.58 6.33 26.10
CA THR A 7 -26.52 6.85 25.09
C THR A 7 -25.84 6.89 23.72
N ARG A 8 -26.54 6.38 22.69
CA ARG A 8 -26.18 6.46 21.26
C ARG A 8 -25.92 7.89 20.75
N ARG A 9 -26.39 8.91 21.48
CA ARG A 9 -26.21 10.33 21.15
C ARG A 9 -24.85 10.87 21.60
N GLY A 10 -24.27 10.34 22.69
CA GLY A 10 -22.98 10.81 23.20
C GLY A 10 -21.80 10.39 22.32
N LEU A 11 -21.89 9.22 21.66
CA LEU A 11 -20.84 8.73 20.78
C LEU A 11 -20.85 9.47 19.42
N ALA A 12 -22.04 9.69 18.85
CA ALA A 12 -22.25 10.52 17.65
C ALA A 12 -21.72 11.95 17.83
N ALA A 13 -21.94 12.56 19.00
CA ALA A 13 -21.40 13.88 19.33
C ALA A 13 -19.87 13.90 19.42
N ALA A 14 -19.25 12.82 19.93
CA ALA A 14 -17.80 12.73 20.07
C ALA A 14 -17.04 12.76 18.74
N LEU A 15 -17.59 12.18 17.66
CA LEU A 15 -16.97 12.22 16.34
C LEU A 15 -17.39 13.43 15.49
N ALA A 16 -18.58 14.00 15.69
CA ALA A 16 -18.94 15.29 15.07
C ALA A 16 -18.05 16.45 15.56
N LEU A 17 -17.70 16.46 16.85
CA LEU A 17 -16.75 17.43 17.42
C LEU A 17 -15.30 17.17 16.95
N PHE A 18 -14.95 15.92 16.64
CA PHE A 18 -13.64 15.53 16.10
C PHE A 18 -13.42 16.11 14.69
N ALA A 19 -14.45 16.07 13.82
CA ALA A 19 -14.39 16.65 12.48
C ALA A 19 -14.22 18.18 12.48
N LEU A 20 -14.85 18.87 13.44
CA LEU A 20 -14.72 20.33 13.61
C LEU A 20 -13.37 20.76 14.20
N ALA A 21 -12.77 19.96 15.08
CA ALA A 21 -11.50 20.29 15.71
C ALA A 21 -10.28 20.07 14.78
N LEU A 22 -10.41 19.26 13.73
CA LEU A 22 -9.33 18.95 12.79
C LEU A 22 -9.26 19.88 11.57
N THR A 23 -10.32 20.64 11.25
CA THR A 23 -10.44 21.33 9.95
C THR A 23 -10.52 22.87 9.97
N ALA A 24 -10.72 23.54 11.12
CA ALA A 24 -10.87 25.00 11.09
C ALA A 24 -10.22 25.73 12.27
N GLY A 25 -9.17 26.51 11.97
CA GLY A 25 -8.93 27.77 12.66
C GLY A 25 -9.95 28.78 12.17
N ALA A 26 -11.09 28.92 12.85
CA ALA A 26 -11.98 30.06 12.68
C ALA A 26 -12.81 30.28 13.95
N ALA A 27 -12.73 31.49 14.47
CA ALA A 27 -13.46 31.96 15.63
C ALA A 27 -14.98 31.89 15.40
N ILE A 28 -15.71 31.43 16.42
CA ILE A 28 -17.14 31.72 16.55
C ILE A 28 -17.36 32.16 18.00
N ALA A 29 -17.67 33.45 18.15
CA ALA A 29 -18.08 34.07 19.40
C ALA A 29 -19.60 33.96 19.58
N ASP A 30 -20.00 33.89 20.85
CA ASP A 30 -21.32 34.13 21.43
C ASP A 30 -22.49 33.21 21.07
N VAL A 31 -22.67 32.16 21.89
CA VAL A 31 -24.00 31.78 22.40
C VAL A 31 -23.87 31.34 23.86
N ARG A 32 -24.50 32.09 24.78
CA ARG A 32 -24.74 31.66 26.17
C ARG A 32 -25.90 30.68 26.21
N PHE A 33 -25.61 29.41 26.51
CA PHE A 33 -26.51 28.53 27.27
C PHE A 33 -25.65 27.44 27.93
N ILE A 34 -25.67 27.39 29.27
CA ILE A 34 -25.06 26.32 30.05
C ILE A 34 -26.04 25.14 30.06
N PRO A 35 -25.66 24.03 29.44
CA PRO A 35 -25.65 22.76 30.15
C PRO A 35 -24.21 22.24 30.15
N VAL A 36 -23.69 21.91 31.32
CA VAL A 36 -22.33 21.35 31.49
C VAL A 36 -22.32 19.96 30.85
N ASP A 37 -21.98 19.94 29.57
CA ASP A 37 -21.66 18.73 28.84
C ASP A 37 -20.19 18.44 29.12
N PRO A 38 -19.82 17.34 29.81
CA PRO A 38 -18.41 17.00 30.07
C PRO A 38 -17.57 16.89 28.78
N TRP A 39 -18.24 16.85 27.62
CA TRP A 39 -17.63 16.86 26.29
C TRP A 39 -17.38 18.27 25.71
N ALA A 40 -18.17 19.29 26.10
CA ALA A 40 -17.91 20.68 25.74
C ALA A 40 -16.61 21.17 26.40
N ASP A 41 -16.37 20.75 27.65
CA ASP A 41 -15.14 21.02 28.38
C ASP A 41 -13.93 20.31 27.74
N LEU A 42 -14.12 19.11 27.18
CA LEU A 42 -13.05 18.39 26.48
C LEU A 42 -12.66 19.08 25.18
N GLY A 43 -13.64 19.54 24.39
CA GLY A 43 -13.39 20.30 23.17
C GLY A 43 -12.63 21.59 23.43
N GLN A 44 -13.05 22.35 24.44
CA GLN A 44 -12.37 23.59 24.86
C GLN A 44 -10.98 23.33 25.46
N ALA A 45 -10.83 22.29 26.27
CA ALA A 45 -9.53 21.91 26.84
C ALA A 45 -8.54 21.48 25.77
N VAL A 46 -9.00 20.77 24.73
CA VAL A 46 -8.17 20.36 23.60
C VAL A 46 -7.82 21.55 22.71
N GLN A 47 -8.78 22.43 22.43
CA GLN A 47 -8.50 23.68 21.72
C GLN A 47 -7.49 24.55 22.47
N ALA A 48 -7.62 24.67 23.79
CA ALA A 48 -6.66 25.39 24.62
C ALA A 48 -5.29 24.71 24.63
N ALA A 49 -5.23 23.38 24.77
CA ALA A 49 -3.99 22.61 24.72
C ALA A 49 -3.30 22.68 23.34
N CYS A 50 -4.10 22.81 22.27
CA CYS A 50 -3.65 22.94 20.89
C CYS A 50 -3.61 24.36 20.34
N ALA A 51 -3.72 25.39 21.20
CA ALA A 51 -3.56 26.79 20.80
C ALA A 51 -2.21 27.07 20.14
N THR A 52 -1.17 26.31 20.54
CA THR A 52 0.12 26.25 19.87
C THR A 52 0.29 24.87 19.23
N PRO A 53 0.14 24.75 17.90
CA PRO A 53 0.38 23.50 17.19
C PRO A 53 1.78 22.96 17.47
N GLY A 54 1.89 21.66 17.75
CA GLY A 54 3.16 21.00 18.05
C GLY A 54 3.67 21.16 19.49
N SER A 55 2.94 21.85 20.37
CA SER A 55 3.28 21.86 21.80
C SER A 55 3.17 20.45 22.40
N PRO A 56 3.96 20.11 23.44
CA PRO A 56 3.83 18.83 24.13
C PRO A 56 2.41 18.57 24.67
N ALA A 57 1.73 19.62 25.12
CA ALA A 57 0.35 19.54 25.57
C ALA A 57 -0.60 19.16 24.43
N CYS A 58 -0.48 19.81 23.26
CA CYS A 58 -1.28 19.46 22.09
C CYS A 58 -1.00 18.03 21.60
N ALA A 59 0.28 17.64 21.55
CA ALA A 59 0.67 16.29 21.14
C ALA A 59 0.08 15.22 22.09
N HIS A 60 0.14 15.46 23.39
CA HIS A 60 -0.46 14.57 24.39
C HIS A 60 -1.98 14.49 24.25
N SER A 61 -2.66 15.64 24.15
CA SER A 61 -4.12 15.69 23.96
C SER A 61 -4.56 14.97 22.69
N ARG A 62 -3.86 15.17 21.57
CA ARG A 62 -4.12 14.45 20.31
C ARG A 62 -3.96 12.95 20.47
N SER A 63 -2.85 12.50 21.06
CA SER A 63 -2.60 11.07 21.30
C SER A 63 -3.68 10.41 22.18
N TYR A 64 -4.06 11.10 23.27
CA TYR A 64 -5.13 10.66 24.16
C TYR A 64 -6.47 10.52 23.42
N LEU A 65 -6.86 11.54 22.67
CA LEU A 65 -8.11 11.53 21.91
C LEU A 65 -8.13 10.45 20.83
N THR A 66 -7.04 10.28 20.09
CA THR A 66 -6.90 9.23 19.09
C THR A 66 -7.12 7.85 19.70
N THR A 67 -6.52 7.58 20.87
CA THR A 67 -6.68 6.30 21.57
C THR A 67 -8.13 6.09 22.02
N ARG A 68 -8.79 7.14 22.49
CA ARG A 68 -10.21 7.10 22.89
C ARG A 68 -11.14 6.90 21.70
N ALA A 69 -10.89 7.58 20.60
CA ALA A 69 -11.65 7.45 19.35
C ALA A 69 -11.53 6.03 18.79
N LEU A 70 -10.31 5.48 18.77
CA LEU A 70 -10.06 4.11 18.33
C LEU A 70 -10.82 3.10 19.20
N ALA A 71 -10.76 3.24 20.53
CA ALA A 71 -11.50 2.37 21.44
C ALA A 71 -13.02 2.47 21.24
N ALA A 72 -13.55 3.68 21.04
CA ALA A 72 -14.97 3.90 20.79
C ALA A 72 -15.42 3.26 19.46
N LEU A 73 -14.62 3.43 18.40
CA LEU A 73 -14.90 2.86 17.09
C LEU A 73 -14.87 1.33 17.13
N LYS A 74 -13.88 0.73 17.79
CA LYS A 74 -13.82 -0.72 18.01
C LYS A 74 -15.07 -1.26 18.74
N VAL A 75 -15.55 -0.55 19.76
CA VAL A 75 -16.80 -0.94 20.44
C VAL A 75 -18.01 -0.91 19.50
N LEU A 76 -18.09 0.06 18.58
CA LEU A 76 -19.16 0.10 17.57
C LEU A 76 -19.05 -1.09 16.60
N ILE A 77 -17.83 -1.38 16.13
CA ILE A 77 -17.54 -2.50 15.23
C ILE A 77 -17.94 -3.83 15.89
N ASP A 78 -17.45 -4.10 17.10
CA ASP A 78 -17.70 -5.34 17.85
C ASP A 78 -19.20 -5.58 18.09
N ARG A 79 -19.95 -4.51 18.29
CA ARG A 79 -21.41 -4.56 18.52
C ARG A 79 -22.22 -4.58 17.24
N ARG A 80 -21.57 -4.43 16.08
CA ARG A 80 -22.22 -4.22 14.79
C ARG A 80 -23.25 -3.09 14.82
N ASP A 81 -22.89 -1.99 15.48
CA ASP A 81 -23.78 -0.85 15.65
C ASP A 81 -23.92 -0.08 14.32
N ASP A 82 -25.12 0.45 14.05
CA ASP A 82 -25.47 1.14 12.81
C ASP A 82 -24.70 2.46 12.63
N GLN A 83 -24.13 2.99 13.70
CA GLN A 83 -23.25 4.16 13.63
C GLN A 83 -21.84 3.86 13.14
N ALA A 84 -21.39 2.59 13.13
CA ALA A 84 -20.01 2.22 12.81
C ALA A 84 -19.56 2.82 11.47
N ALA A 85 -20.32 2.59 10.39
CA ALA A 85 -19.98 3.07 9.06
C ALA A 85 -19.90 4.61 9.00
N ALA A 86 -20.85 5.33 9.61
CA ALA A 86 -20.82 6.79 9.65
C ALA A 86 -19.57 7.33 10.37
N MET A 87 -19.14 6.64 11.43
CA MET A 87 -17.92 6.99 12.17
C MET A 87 -16.65 6.61 11.40
N GLY A 88 -16.66 5.49 10.68
CA GLY A 88 -15.60 5.13 9.72
C GLY A 88 -15.44 6.23 8.66
N ARG A 89 -16.57 6.72 8.13
CA ARG A 89 -16.77 7.99 7.40
C ARG A 89 -15.76 9.07 7.79
N LEU A 90 -15.85 9.44 9.05
CA LEU A 90 -15.15 10.57 9.64
C LEU A 90 -13.70 10.26 10.06
N ALA A 91 -13.33 8.99 10.13
CA ALA A 91 -12.02 8.55 10.60
C ALA A 91 -11.08 8.10 9.46
N ALA A 92 -11.57 8.03 8.22
CA ALA A 92 -10.82 7.50 7.08
C ALA A 92 -9.61 8.36 6.69
N ASP A 93 -9.64 9.68 6.94
CA ASP A 93 -8.55 10.61 6.69
C ASP A 93 -7.72 10.92 7.96
N ALA A 94 -7.93 10.17 9.04
CA ALA A 94 -7.24 10.41 10.30
C ALA A 94 -5.71 10.28 10.15
N ALA A 95 -4.98 11.15 10.85
CA ALA A 95 -3.51 11.11 10.84
C ALA A 95 -2.92 9.84 11.47
N ASP A 96 -3.68 9.13 12.31
CA ASP A 96 -3.26 7.86 12.93
C ASP A 96 -3.72 6.68 12.06
N SER A 97 -2.77 5.86 11.64
CA SER A 97 -3.03 4.70 10.77
C SER A 97 -3.97 3.68 11.40
N ARG A 98 -3.93 3.49 12.72
CA ARG A 98 -4.83 2.55 13.41
C ARG A 98 -6.27 3.02 13.37
N LEU A 99 -6.50 4.34 13.39
CA LEU A 99 -7.83 4.90 13.18
C LEU A 99 -8.31 4.70 11.74
N ARG A 100 -7.44 4.86 10.73
CA ARG A 100 -7.81 4.60 9.33
C ARG A 100 -8.10 3.12 9.06
N ALA A 101 -7.32 2.21 9.66
CA ALA A 101 -7.58 0.77 9.60
C ALA A 101 -8.94 0.43 10.26
N ALA A 102 -9.18 0.95 11.46
CA ALA A 102 -10.48 0.80 12.13
C ALA A 102 -11.63 1.46 11.36
N ALA A 103 -11.36 2.55 10.62
CA ALA A 103 -12.35 3.18 9.74
C ALA A 103 -12.76 2.22 8.63
N ALA A 104 -11.82 1.59 7.94
CA ALA A 104 -12.11 0.56 6.93
C ALA A 104 -12.91 -0.61 7.52
N GLU A 105 -12.55 -1.09 8.71
CA GLU A 105 -13.31 -2.14 9.41
C GLU A 105 -14.74 -1.70 9.74
N ALA A 106 -14.92 -0.46 10.18
CA ALA A 106 -16.23 0.09 10.51
C ALA A 106 -17.13 0.25 9.28
N LEU A 107 -16.56 0.57 8.12
CA LEU A 107 -17.28 0.59 6.85
C LEU A 107 -17.78 -0.81 6.46
N ALA A 108 -17.11 -1.87 6.89
CA ALA A 108 -17.52 -3.24 6.62
C ALA A 108 -18.67 -3.75 7.51
N VAL A 109 -19.30 -2.90 8.33
CA VAL A 109 -20.32 -3.31 9.31
C VAL A 109 -21.74 -2.96 8.83
N PRO A 110 -22.67 -3.93 8.67
CA PRO A 110 -22.43 -5.39 8.64
C PRO A 110 -21.78 -5.86 7.32
N PHE A 111 -21.84 -5.04 6.28
CA PHE A 111 -21.19 -5.19 4.98
C PHE A 111 -20.89 -3.80 4.44
N ALA A 112 -19.83 -3.65 3.65
CA ALA A 112 -19.52 -2.38 2.99
C ALA A 112 -20.59 -1.97 1.98
N ALA A 113 -21.03 -0.71 2.06
CA ALA A 113 -21.98 -0.14 1.12
C ALA A 113 -21.28 0.19 -0.22
N ASN A 114 -22.03 0.10 -1.32
CA ASN A 114 -21.47 0.37 -2.66
C ASN A 114 -20.95 1.82 -2.82
N GLU A 115 -21.58 2.76 -2.12
CA GLU A 115 -21.16 4.17 -2.08
C GLU A 115 -19.83 4.39 -1.35
N ASP A 116 -19.39 3.43 -0.53
CA ASP A 116 -18.10 3.48 0.18
C ASP A 116 -16.94 2.94 -0.66
N THR A 117 -17.20 2.34 -1.84
CA THR A 117 -16.16 1.80 -2.72
C THR A 117 -15.06 2.82 -3.05
N PRO A 118 -15.34 4.09 -3.39
CA PRO A 118 -14.28 5.07 -3.66
C PRO A 118 -13.37 5.32 -2.44
N LEU A 119 -13.97 5.48 -1.26
CA LEU A 119 -13.22 5.70 -0.02
C LEU A 119 -12.37 4.48 0.37
N LEU A 120 -12.95 3.28 0.23
CA LEU A 120 -12.22 2.04 0.47
C LEU A 120 -11.11 1.81 -0.57
N ALA A 121 -11.24 2.33 -1.79
CA ALA A 121 -10.17 2.29 -2.79
C ALA A 121 -9.00 3.21 -2.39
N GLU A 122 -9.28 4.38 -1.82
CA GLU A 122 -8.24 5.27 -1.26
C GLU A 122 -7.51 4.59 -0.09
N LEU A 123 -8.26 3.97 0.83
CA LEU A 123 -7.68 3.23 1.97
C LEU A 123 -6.94 1.95 1.52
N ALA A 124 -7.36 1.34 0.41
CA ALA A 124 -6.65 0.21 -0.17
C ALA A 124 -5.26 0.61 -0.68
N ASP A 125 -5.07 1.86 -1.11
CA ASP A 125 -3.79 2.39 -1.57
C ASP A 125 -2.98 3.12 -0.47
N ASP A 126 -3.35 2.91 0.80
CA ASP A 126 -2.67 3.53 1.93
C ASP A 126 -1.19 3.10 2.02
N PRO A 127 -0.24 4.00 2.38
CA PRO A 127 1.14 3.60 2.59
C PRO A 127 1.33 2.62 3.76
N VAL A 128 0.36 2.49 4.68
CA VAL A 128 0.43 1.57 5.82
C VAL A 128 -0.26 0.24 5.49
N PRO A 129 0.48 -0.88 5.49
CA PRO A 129 -0.05 -2.20 5.14
C PRO A 129 -1.31 -2.63 5.92
N ALA A 130 -1.36 -2.37 7.23
CA ALA A 130 -2.52 -2.70 8.07
C ALA A 130 -3.83 -2.03 7.60
N VAL A 131 -3.73 -0.79 7.10
CA VAL A 131 -4.88 -0.04 6.57
C VAL A 131 -5.35 -0.69 5.27
N ARG A 132 -4.42 -1.06 4.39
CA ARG A 132 -4.73 -1.72 3.12
C ARG A 132 -5.42 -3.06 3.33
N ASP A 133 -4.98 -3.86 4.30
CA ASP A 133 -5.58 -5.16 4.58
C ASP A 133 -6.99 -5.03 5.18
N ALA A 134 -7.21 -4.05 6.06
CA ALA A 134 -8.55 -3.70 6.54
C ALA A 134 -9.48 -3.26 5.38
N ALA A 135 -8.99 -2.40 4.49
CA ALA A 135 -9.73 -1.94 3.32
C ALA A 135 -10.04 -3.08 2.35
N ARG A 136 -9.11 -4.00 2.12
CA ARG A 136 -9.31 -5.21 1.30
C ARG A 136 -10.45 -6.07 1.85
N ARG A 137 -10.47 -6.33 3.16
CA ARG A 137 -11.56 -7.09 3.81
C ARG A 137 -12.90 -6.39 3.64
N ALA A 138 -12.92 -5.07 3.81
CA ALA A 138 -14.13 -4.27 3.62
C ALA A 138 -14.63 -4.34 2.17
N LEU A 139 -13.75 -4.14 1.19
CA LEU A 139 -14.07 -4.27 -0.24
C LEU A 139 -14.60 -5.67 -0.59
N ALA A 140 -14.00 -6.72 -0.04
CA ALA A 140 -14.42 -8.10 -0.26
C ALA A 140 -15.80 -8.40 0.35
N SER A 141 -16.22 -7.65 1.37
CA SER A 141 -17.56 -7.77 1.98
C SER A 141 -18.66 -7.08 1.17
N SER A 142 -18.30 -6.23 0.21
CA SER A 142 -19.24 -5.41 -0.56
C SER A 142 -19.98 -6.21 -1.64
N GLY A 143 -21.22 -5.80 -1.90
CA GLY A 143 -22.00 -6.25 -3.05
C GLY A 143 -21.64 -5.55 -4.36
N ASP A 144 -20.81 -4.52 -4.35
CA ASP A 144 -20.38 -3.78 -5.54
C ASP A 144 -19.36 -4.61 -6.37
N PRO A 145 -19.65 -4.94 -7.64
CA PRO A 145 -18.70 -5.63 -8.51
C PRO A 145 -17.36 -4.91 -8.65
N ARG A 146 -17.33 -3.58 -8.58
CA ARG A 146 -16.07 -2.81 -8.61
C ARG A 146 -15.26 -3.02 -7.34
N ALA A 147 -15.91 -3.02 -6.16
CA ALA A 147 -15.24 -3.32 -4.91
C ALA A 147 -14.64 -4.73 -4.91
N GLN A 148 -15.38 -5.72 -5.43
CA GLN A 148 -14.88 -7.09 -5.56
C GLN A 148 -13.67 -7.18 -6.49
N ARG A 149 -13.67 -6.46 -7.62
CA ARG A 149 -12.49 -6.37 -8.51
C ARG A 149 -11.29 -5.74 -7.81
N LEU A 150 -11.50 -4.64 -7.07
CA LEU A 150 -10.44 -4.00 -6.29
C LEU A 150 -9.88 -4.95 -5.22
N ALA A 151 -10.73 -5.66 -4.48
CA ALA A 151 -10.29 -6.62 -3.47
C ALA A 151 -9.38 -7.72 -4.06
N ARG A 152 -9.66 -8.18 -5.29
CA ARG A 152 -8.81 -9.15 -6.01
C ARG A 152 -7.50 -8.55 -6.52
N ARG A 153 -7.45 -7.24 -6.79
CA ARG A 153 -6.24 -6.54 -7.25
C ARG A 153 -5.23 -6.29 -6.12
N ILE A 154 -5.68 -6.24 -4.87
CA ILE A 154 -4.82 -5.99 -3.71
C ILE A 154 -3.91 -7.21 -3.47
N ARG A 155 -2.61 -7.03 -3.63
CA ARG A 155 -1.58 -8.00 -3.29
C ARG A 155 -1.30 -7.92 -1.80
N HIS A 156 -1.37 -9.07 -1.14
CA HIS A 156 -1.18 -9.17 0.30
C HIS A 156 0.17 -9.78 0.60
N THR A 157 1.07 -8.99 1.18
CA THR A 157 2.29 -9.50 1.80
C THR A 157 2.02 -9.58 3.30
N SER A 158 1.96 -10.79 3.86
CA SER A 158 1.84 -10.95 5.32
C SER A 158 3.12 -10.41 5.97
N LEU A 159 3.02 -9.29 6.67
CA LEU A 159 4.12 -8.68 7.39
C LEU A 159 4.02 -8.97 8.89
N PRO A 160 5.16 -9.02 9.62
CA PRO A 160 5.14 -8.95 11.08
C PRO A 160 4.40 -7.69 11.56
N GLU A 161 3.70 -7.78 12.70
CA GLU A 161 2.81 -6.72 13.23
C GLU A 161 3.48 -5.32 13.27
N GLU A 162 4.76 -5.24 13.64
CA GLU A 162 5.53 -3.98 13.67
C GLU A 162 5.86 -3.40 12.28
N ALA A 163 5.95 -4.24 11.26
CA ALA A 163 6.11 -3.80 9.87
C ALA A 163 4.76 -3.40 9.26
N ASP A 164 3.66 -3.98 9.74
CA ASP A 164 2.29 -3.73 9.26
C ASP A 164 1.80 -2.31 9.60
N GLU A 165 2.32 -1.70 10.67
CA GLU A 165 1.98 -0.34 11.09
C GLU A 165 2.87 0.77 10.48
N ARG A 166 3.99 0.41 9.84
CA ARG A 166 4.96 1.39 9.33
C ARG A 166 4.58 1.88 7.92
N PRO A 167 4.51 3.21 7.69
CA PRO A 167 4.27 3.74 6.35
C PRO A 167 5.42 3.38 5.41
N GLU A 168 5.08 2.73 4.30
CA GLU A 168 5.98 2.47 3.19
C GLU A 168 6.20 3.75 2.38
N LYS A 169 7.34 3.82 1.69
CA LYS A 169 7.64 4.92 0.77
C LYS A 169 7.61 4.40 -0.66
N PRO A 170 6.99 5.12 -1.60
CA PRO A 170 7.04 4.74 -2.99
C PRO A 170 8.50 4.85 -3.49
N PRO A 171 8.95 3.93 -4.34
CA PRO A 171 10.28 4.04 -4.94
C PRO A 171 10.34 5.26 -5.86
N ALA A 172 11.53 5.83 -6.01
CA ALA A 172 11.73 6.91 -6.97
C ALA A 172 11.50 6.40 -8.40
N ALA A 173 10.63 7.07 -9.16
CA ALA A 173 10.33 6.74 -10.56
C ALA A 173 11.59 6.56 -11.42
N ALA A 174 12.58 7.46 -11.25
CA ALA A 174 13.84 7.41 -11.98
C ALA A 174 14.66 6.14 -11.68
N ALA A 175 14.55 5.58 -10.46
CA ALA A 175 15.25 4.36 -10.08
C ALA A 175 14.73 3.12 -10.83
N MET A 176 13.53 3.19 -11.42
CA MET A 176 12.95 2.08 -12.17
C MET A 176 13.63 1.83 -13.51
N GLY A 177 14.30 2.85 -14.08
CA GLY A 177 14.96 2.74 -15.39
C GLY A 177 14.00 2.56 -16.58
N VAL A 178 12.70 2.63 -16.34
CA VAL A 178 11.62 2.53 -17.34
C VAL A 178 10.93 3.89 -17.44
N PRO A 179 10.63 4.41 -18.64
CA PRO A 179 9.86 5.64 -18.80
C PRO A 179 8.47 5.52 -18.17
N LEU A 180 8.21 6.36 -17.16
CA LEU A 180 6.89 6.52 -16.56
C LEU A 180 6.23 7.82 -17.07
N PRO A 181 4.90 7.84 -17.26
CA PRO A 181 4.15 9.09 -17.43
C PRO A 181 4.42 10.07 -16.28
N ALA A 182 4.43 11.37 -16.56
CA ALA A 182 4.67 12.40 -15.55
C ALA A 182 3.58 12.44 -14.47
N ASP A 183 2.36 12.03 -14.82
CA ASP A 183 1.20 11.90 -13.95
C ASP A 183 1.06 10.51 -13.33
N ALA A 184 2.07 9.64 -13.46
CA ALA A 184 2.01 8.29 -12.91
C ALA A 184 2.02 8.32 -11.37
N ILE A 185 1.03 7.68 -10.77
CA ILE A 185 0.87 7.53 -9.32
C ILE A 185 1.27 6.10 -8.96
N TYR A 186 2.11 5.93 -7.93
CA TYR A 186 2.47 4.61 -7.43
C TYR A 186 1.29 3.97 -6.72
N LEU A 187 1.02 2.69 -7.02
CA LEU A 187 -0.04 1.92 -6.39
C LEU A 187 0.58 0.97 -5.36
N PHE A 188 0.40 1.26 -4.07
CA PHE A 188 0.83 0.39 -2.99
C PHE A 188 0.14 -0.97 -3.06
N PHE A 189 -1.17 -0.99 -3.31
CA PHE A 189 -1.92 -2.25 -3.28
C PHE A 189 -1.57 -3.23 -4.38
N ALA A 190 -1.07 -2.76 -5.53
CA ALA A 190 -0.74 -3.61 -6.68
C ALA A 190 0.76 -3.90 -6.79
N SER A 191 1.56 -3.30 -5.90
CA SER A 191 3.01 -3.47 -5.83
C SER A 191 3.40 -4.52 -4.80
N GLU A 192 4.50 -5.19 -5.06
CA GLU A 192 5.09 -6.16 -4.15
C GLU A 192 6.63 -6.07 -4.28
N PRO A 193 7.26 -5.06 -3.64
CA PRO A 193 8.69 -4.79 -3.81
C PRO A 193 9.58 -5.97 -3.42
N ALA A 194 9.14 -6.79 -2.45
CA ALA A 194 9.84 -8.01 -2.05
C ALA A 194 9.97 -9.04 -3.19
N ASN A 195 9.05 -9.01 -4.16
CA ASN A 195 9.05 -9.85 -5.37
C ASN A 195 9.43 -9.03 -6.61
N GLY A 196 10.04 -7.86 -6.43
CA GLY A 196 10.51 -7.01 -7.52
C GLY A 196 9.40 -6.40 -8.39
N ARG A 197 8.14 -6.45 -7.95
CA ARG A 197 6.98 -5.91 -8.67
C ARG A 197 6.62 -4.53 -8.17
N TYR A 198 6.46 -3.61 -9.10
CA TYR A 198 6.07 -2.23 -8.84
C TYR A 198 4.96 -1.85 -9.80
N ALA A 199 3.90 -1.21 -9.29
CA ALA A 199 2.73 -0.85 -10.06
C ALA A 199 2.46 0.65 -9.98
N TRP A 200 2.01 1.21 -11.10
CA TRP A 200 1.60 2.60 -11.24
C TRP A 200 0.28 2.72 -11.97
N TRP A 201 -0.39 3.85 -11.74
CA TRP A 201 -1.61 4.26 -12.40
C TRP A 201 -1.40 5.59 -13.13
N THR A 202 -2.04 5.79 -14.29
CA THR A 202 -2.07 7.06 -15.01
C THR A 202 -3.42 7.27 -15.70
N ALA A 203 -3.77 8.53 -15.93
CA ALA A 203 -4.95 8.91 -16.70
C ALA A 203 -4.74 8.74 -18.22
N LYS A 204 -3.50 8.59 -18.68
CA LYS A 204 -3.18 8.39 -20.11
C LYS A 204 -3.71 7.07 -20.61
N SER A 205 -3.97 6.97 -21.92
CA SER A 205 -4.43 5.72 -22.52
C SER A 205 -3.33 4.65 -22.55
N PRO A 206 -3.67 3.34 -22.53
CA PRO A 206 -2.68 2.27 -22.65
C PRO A 206 -1.85 2.37 -23.94
N ALA A 207 -2.45 2.89 -25.02
CA ALA A 207 -1.78 3.10 -26.31
C ALA A 207 -0.70 4.19 -26.24
N GLU A 208 -0.96 5.29 -25.56
CA GLU A 208 0.02 6.37 -25.36
C GLU A 208 1.21 5.92 -24.51
N VAL A 209 0.93 5.23 -23.39
CA VAL A 209 1.98 4.70 -22.51
C VAL A 209 2.83 3.68 -23.27
N ALA A 210 2.21 2.76 -23.99
CA ALA A 210 2.90 1.80 -24.84
C ALA A 210 3.75 2.45 -25.94
N ALA A 211 3.26 3.53 -26.56
CA ALA A 211 4.01 4.26 -27.58
C ALA A 211 5.30 4.87 -27.02
N ALA A 212 5.26 5.41 -25.79
CA ALA A 212 6.44 5.92 -25.11
C ALA A 212 7.46 4.81 -24.78
N LEU A 213 6.98 3.62 -24.42
CA LEU A 213 7.85 2.47 -24.11
C LEU A 213 8.54 1.89 -25.33
N ARG A 214 7.89 1.86 -26.51
CA ARG A 214 8.45 1.27 -27.74
C ARG A 214 9.84 1.79 -28.12
N GLY A 215 10.13 3.07 -27.87
CA GLY A 215 11.44 3.65 -28.17
C GLY A 215 12.57 3.20 -27.24
N LYS A 216 12.23 2.58 -26.10
CA LYS A 216 13.17 2.05 -25.11
C LYS A 216 13.16 0.53 -25.03
N ALA A 217 12.05 -0.10 -25.40
CA ALA A 217 11.87 -1.54 -25.33
C ALA A 217 12.87 -2.28 -26.24
N LYS A 218 13.50 -3.32 -25.70
CA LYS A 218 14.28 -4.29 -26.46
C LYS A 218 13.37 -5.22 -27.24
N LYS A 219 12.20 -5.56 -26.68
CA LYS A 219 11.14 -6.36 -27.32
C LYS A 219 9.74 -5.87 -26.93
N GLY A 220 8.78 -6.08 -27.82
CA GLY A 220 7.35 -5.92 -27.56
C GLY A 220 6.63 -4.95 -28.52
N PRO A 221 5.29 -4.97 -28.57
CA PRO A 221 4.38 -5.74 -27.72
C PRO A 221 4.50 -7.25 -27.93
N LEU A 222 4.66 -8.01 -26.85
CA LEU A 222 4.75 -9.46 -26.85
C LEU A 222 3.39 -10.09 -26.58
N THR A 223 3.20 -11.32 -27.03
CA THR A 223 2.12 -12.21 -26.56
C THR A 223 2.40 -12.67 -25.12
N PRO A 224 1.38 -13.11 -24.35
CA PRO A 224 1.59 -13.68 -23.01
C PRO A 224 2.59 -14.84 -22.99
N ALA A 225 2.54 -15.72 -24.00
CA ALA A 225 3.46 -16.85 -24.13
C ALA A 225 4.93 -16.40 -24.33
N GLU A 226 5.16 -15.40 -25.20
CA GLU A 226 6.51 -14.85 -25.39
C GLU A 226 7.01 -14.13 -24.13
N PHE A 227 6.13 -13.44 -23.41
CA PHE A 227 6.47 -12.77 -22.16
C PHE A 227 6.84 -13.76 -21.04
N ARG A 228 6.09 -14.86 -20.92
CA ARG A 228 6.37 -15.98 -20.02
C ARG A 228 7.72 -16.62 -20.32
N ALA A 229 7.98 -16.97 -21.59
CA ALA A 229 9.25 -17.54 -22.00
C ALA A 229 10.43 -16.62 -21.66
N HIS A 230 10.23 -15.30 -21.73
CA HIS A 230 11.22 -14.32 -21.30
C HIS A 230 11.44 -14.29 -19.78
N ALA A 231 10.37 -14.38 -18.99
CA ALA A 231 10.44 -14.45 -17.54
C ALA A 231 11.13 -15.74 -17.07
N GLU A 232 10.78 -16.88 -17.67
CA GLU A 232 11.39 -18.20 -17.42
C GLU A 232 12.90 -18.18 -17.70
N ALA A 233 13.31 -17.76 -18.89
CA ALA A 233 14.72 -17.69 -19.27
C ALA A 233 15.56 -16.73 -18.39
N ALA A 234 14.91 -15.73 -17.78
CA ALA A 234 15.56 -14.82 -16.85
C ALA A 234 15.49 -15.28 -15.37
N SER A 235 14.65 -16.29 -15.09
CA SER A 235 14.53 -16.95 -13.79
C SER A 235 15.48 -18.14 -13.62
N GLU A 236 15.96 -18.71 -14.73
CA GLU A 236 16.92 -19.83 -14.71
C GLU A 236 18.23 -19.38 -14.06
N ILE A 237 18.50 -19.94 -12.88
CA ILE A 237 19.85 -19.96 -12.29
C ILE A 237 20.66 -20.88 -13.21
N PRO A 238 21.82 -20.44 -13.75
CA PRO A 238 22.63 -21.32 -14.57
C PRO A 238 22.98 -22.57 -13.75
N GLU A 239 22.47 -23.73 -14.18
CA GLU A 239 22.89 -25.01 -13.63
C GLU A 239 24.40 -25.13 -13.87
N ILE A 240 25.17 -25.22 -12.78
CA ILE A 240 26.55 -25.67 -12.88
C ILE A 240 26.42 -27.18 -13.07
N GLU A 241 26.48 -27.65 -14.33
CA GLU A 241 26.59 -29.09 -14.59
C GLU A 241 27.84 -29.61 -13.86
N ASP A 242 27.65 -30.66 -13.06
CA ASP A 242 28.72 -31.30 -12.29
C ASP A 242 29.87 -31.71 -13.24
N GLY A 243 30.96 -30.93 -13.24
CA GLY A 243 32.20 -31.24 -13.95
C GLY A 243 32.61 -30.28 -15.07
N GLU A 244 31.79 -29.28 -15.43
CA GLU A 244 32.22 -28.20 -16.33
C GLU A 244 32.61 -26.93 -15.56
N LEU A 245 33.79 -26.40 -15.87
CA LEU A 245 34.21 -25.09 -15.33
C LEU A 245 33.18 -24.04 -15.79
N PRO A 246 32.59 -23.26 -14.87
CA PRO A 246 31.57 -22.28 -15.23
C PRO A 246 32.11 -21.32 -16.30
N SER A 247 31.27 -21.01 -17.30
CA SER A 247 31.62 -20.06 -18.36
C SER A 247 32.04 -18.70 -17.76
N ALA A 248 32.81 -17.91 -18.50
CA ALA A 248 33.23 -16.59 -18.01
C ALA A 248 32.04 -15.68 -17.66
N GLU A 249 30.92 -15.80 -18.37
CA GLU A 249 29.66 -15.11 -18.03
C GLU A 249 29.00 -15.67 -16.77
N ALA A 250 29.00 -16.99 -16.57
CA ALA A 250 28.46 -17.61 -15.36
C ALA A 250 29.29 -17.22 -14.12
N MET A 251 30.63 -17.19 -14.24
CA MET A 251 31.51 -16.67 -13.19
C MET A 251 31.29 -15.18 -12.93
N ALA A 252 31.18 -14.36 -13.97
CA ALA A 252 30.94 -12.93 -13.81
C ALA A 252 29.60 -12.65 -13.08
N ARG A 253 28.53 -13.36 -13.45
CA ARG A 253 27.25 -13.27 -12.74
C ARG A 253 27.33 -13.81 -11.31
N ALA A 254 28.06 -14.91 -11.08
CA ALA A 254 28.25 -15.44 -9.72
C ALA A 254 29.04 -14.46 -8.84
N PHE A 255 30.04 -13.77 -9.39
CA PHE A 255 30.76 -12.71 -8.69
C PHE A 255 29.87 -11.50 -8.41
N GLU A 256 29.08 -11.06 -9.38
CA GLU A 256 28.13 -9.96 -9.20
C GLU A 256 27.05 -10.31 -8.16
N MET A 257 26.57 -11.55 -8.15
CA MET A 257 25.62 -12.09 -7.19
C MET A 257 26.21 -12.20 -5.78
N ALA A 258 27.48 -12.65 -5.67
CA ALA A 258 28.22 -12.68 -4.41
C ALA A 258 28.50 -11.27 -3.88
N GLU A 259 28.80 -10.30 -4.76
CA GLU A 259 29.02 -8.90 -4.42
C GLU A 259 27.72 -8.23 -3.94
N GLN A 260 26.59 -8.48 -4.61
CA GLN A 260 25.27 -8.05 -4.16
C GLN A 260 24.89 -8.66 -2.81
N MET A 261 25.20 -9.94 -2.59
CA MET A 261 24.97 -10.63 -1.31
C MET A 261 25.84 -10.04 -0.19
N MET A 262 27.12 -9.78 -0.45
CA MET A 262 28.01 -9.14 0.52
C MET A 262 27.58 -7.70 0.81
N ALA A 263 27.22 -6.91 -0.20
CA ALA A 263 26.71 -5.54 -0.01
C ALA A 263 25.40 -5.52 0.81
N ALA A 264 24.50 -6.48 0.60
CA ALA A 264 23.28 -6.63 1.39
C ALA A 264 23.57 -7.00 2.86
N LEU A 265 24.64 -7.76 3.11
CA LEU A 265 25.10 -8.12 4.45
C LEU A 265 25.84 -6.97 5.15
N GLU A 266 26.64 -6.20 4.43
CA GLU A 266 27.35 -5.03 4.95
C GLU A 266 26.41 -3.86 5.28
N GLY A 267 25.38 -3.63 4.45
CA GLY A 267 24.33 -2.64 4.74
C GLY A 267 23.47 -2.97 5.97
N ALA A 268 23.42 -4.24 6.37
CA ALA A 268 22.80 -4.68 7.62
C ALA A 268 23.72 -4.48 8.86
N GLY A 269 24.98 -4.08 8.64
CA GLY A 269 26.05 -4.01 9.62
C GLY A 269 26.15 -2.73 10.46
N ALA A 270 25.03 -2.10 10.82
CA ALA A 270 25.03 -1.03 11.84
C ALA A 270 24.42 -1.47 13.18
N ASP A 271 23.48 -2.43 13.19
CA ASP A 271 22.84 -2.94 14.40
C ASP A 271 23.06 -4.46 14.48
N GLY A 272 24.17 -4.87 15.09
CA GLY A 272 24.63 -6.26 15.08
C GLY A 272 23.64 -7.31 15.63
N GLY A 273 23.63 -8.47 14.98
CA GLY A 273 23.94 -9.72 15.70
C GLY A 273 22.82 -10.73 15.94
N SER A 274 21.56 -10.50 15.55
CA SER A 274 20.54 -11.55 15.72
C SER A 274 20.47 -12.51 14.52
N PRO A 275 20.37 -13.84 14.75
CA PRO A 275 20.12 -14.81 13.70
C PRO A 275 18.88 -14.49 12.84
N GLU A 276 17.89 -13.80 13.42
CA GLU A 276 16.66 -13.36 12.74
C GLU A 276 16.90 -12.16 11.80
N ALA A 277 17.74 -11.20 12.18
CA ALA A 277 18.13 -10.09 11.31
C ALA A 277 18.95 -10.59 10.12
N MET A 278 19.81 -11.57 10.36
CA MET A 278 20.62 -12.24 9.33
C MET A 278 19.76 -13.16 8.45
N ALA A 279 18.79 -13.89 9.01
CA ALA A 279 17.81 -14.64 8.23
C ALA A 279 16.92 -13.73 7.40
N GLY A 280 16.49 -12.58 7.93
CA GLY A 280 15.76 -11.56 7.19
C GLY A 280 16.60 -10.89 6.10
N ALA A 281 17.89 -10.65 6.34
CA ALA A 281 18.81 -10.14 5.33
C ALA A 281 19.09 -11.18 4.24
N MET A 282 19.29 -12.45 4.61
CA MET A 282 19.39 -13.57 3.68
C MET A 282 18.09 -13.78 2.91
N GLN A 283 16.92 -13.59 3.52
CA GLN A 283 15.63 -13.69 2.84
C GLN A 283 15.36 -12.49 1.93
N ARG A 284 15.90 -11.30 2.24
CA ARG A 284 15.90 -10.14 1.33
C ARG A 284 16.92 -10.28 0.21
N ALA A 285 18.08 -10.89 0.47
CA ALA A 285 19.07 -11.22 -0.55
C ALA A 285 18.56 -12.36 -1.46
N ALA A 286 17.90 -13.38 -0.88
CA ALA A 286 17.20 -14.45 -1.58
C ALA A 286 15.93 -13.96 -2.29
N GLY A 287 15.26 -12.93 -1.75
CA GLY A 287 14.17 -12.19 -2.39
C GLY A 287 14.66 -11.24 -3.48
N GLY A 288 15.91 -10.75 -3.40
CA GLY A 288 16.61 -10.09 -4.50
C GLY A 288 17.05 -11.06 -5.60
N LEU A 289 17.25 -12.32 -5.22
CA LEU A 289 17.36 -13.48 -6.11
C LEU A 289 15.99 -14.01 -6.55
N ALA A 290 14.87 -13.44 -6.08
CA ALA A 290 13.55 -13.83 -6.55
C ALA A 290 13.50 -13.53 -8.04
N SER A 291 13.45 -14.63 -8.78
CA SER A 291 13.19 -14.69 -10.19
C SER A 291 12.02 -13.79 -10.55
N LEU A 292 12.09 -13.20 -11.75
CA LEU A 292 10.89 -12.72 -12.41
C LEU A 292 9.84 -13.84 -12.33
N ASP A 293 8.65 -13.53 -11.81
CA ASP A 293 7.56 -14.51 -11.74
C ASP A 293 7.26 -14.99 -13.16
N PRO A 294 7.53 -16.27 -13.48
CA PRO A 294 7.33 -16.78 -14.84
C PRO A 294 5.87 -16.64 -15.27
N ASN A 295 4.94 -16.70 -14.33
CA ASN A 295 3.51 -16.60 -14.59
C ASN A 295 2.99 -15.16 -14.50
N ALA A 296 3.87 -14.15 -14.48
CA ALA A 296 3.46 -12.75 -14.42
C ALA A 296 2.57 -12.34 -15.61
N ALA A 297 2.65 -13.06 -16.74
CA ALA A 297 1.79 -12.83 -17.90
C ALA A 297 0.31 -13.21 -17.64
N ASP A 298 0.10 -14.28 -16.87
CA ASP A 298 -1.19 -14.99 -16.74
C ASP A 298 -2.22 -14.11 -16.02
N GLU A 299 -1.74 -13.26 -15.12
CA GLU A 299 -2.57 -12.26 -14.46
C GLU A 299 -3.27 -11.35 -15.48
N TYR A 300 -2.59 -10.96 -16.57
CA TYR A 300 -3.15 -10.03 -17.57
C TYR A 300 -4.12 -10.70 -18.55
N GLU A 301 -4.33 -12.01 -18.43
CA GLU A 301 -5.36 -12.74 -19.17
C GLU A 301 -6.71 -12.72 -18.44
N ASP A 302 -6.76 -12.28 -17.17
CA ASP A 302 -8.01 -12.07 -16.44
C ASP A 302 -8.78 -10.87 -17.01
N ALA A 303 -9.70 -11.16 -17.92
CA ALA A 303 -10.56 -10.19 -18.59
C ALA A 303 -11.53 -9.46 -17.66
N ASP A 304 -11.73 -9.94 -16.42
CA ASP A 304 -12.52 -9.23 -15.42
C ASP A 304 -11.71 -8.11 -14.76
N LEU A 305 -10.38 -8.19 -14.78
CA LEU A 305 -9.50 -7.21 -14.13
C LEU A 305 -8.76 -6.32 -15.13
N TYR A 306 -8.39 -6.87 -16.28
CA TYR A 306 -7.49 -6.23 -17.23
C TYR A 306 -8.05 -6.26 -18.64
N ALA A 307 -7.79 -5.18 -19.38
CA ALA A 307 -8.06 -5.10 -20.81
C ALA A 307 -6.89 -4.43 -21.54
N ASP A 308 -6.80 -4.60 -22.85
CA ASP A 308 -5.80 -3.94 -23.70
C ASP A 308 -4.34 -4.09 -23.23
N ALA A 309 -4.01 -5.25 -22.65
CA ALA A 309 -2.68 -5.54 -22.14
C ALA A 309 -1.62 -5.52 -23.27
N ARG A 310 -0.50 -4.86 -23.01
CA ARG A 310 0.65 -4.75 -23.91
C ARG A 310 1.91 -5.02 -23.10
N LEU A 311 2.66 -6.03 -23.52
CA LEU A 311 3.77 -6.60 -22.76
C LEU A 311 5.11 -6.26 -23.42
N PHE A 312 6.09 -5.81 -22.65
CA PHE A 312 7.38 -5.34 -23.15
C PHE A 312 8.53 -5.87 -22.32
N VAL A 313 9.69 -6.01 -22.96
CA VAL A 313 10.98 -6.21 -22.29
C VAL A 313 11.77 -4.92 -22.47
N VAL A 314 12.11 -4.26 -21.36
CA VAL A 314 12.79 -2.96 -21.35
C VAL A 314 14.17 -3.12 -20.71
N PRO A 315 15.26 -2.78 -21.41
CA PRO A 315 16.60 -2.85 -20.85
C PRO A 315 16.76 -1.79 -19.75
N VAL A 316 17.33 -2.20 -18.62
CA VAL A 316 17.62 -1.32 -17.49
C VAL A 316 19.12 -1.32 -17.23
N ALA A 317 19.71 -0.13 -17.11
CA ALA A 317 21.15 -0.01 -16.92
C ALA A 317 21.60 -0.62 -15.58
N GLY A 318 22.57 -1.52 -15.63
CA GLY A 318 23.14 -2.16 -14.43
C GLY A 318 22.21 -3.17 -13.74
N SER A 319 21.20 -3.70 -14.45
CA SER A 319 20.40 -4.82 -13.96
C SER A 319 19.90 -5.70 -15.10
N ALA A 320 19.26 -6.82 -14.78
CA ALA A 320 18.49 -7.59 -15.75
C ALA A 320 17.42 -6.72 -16.44
N ASP A 321 17.01 -7.14 -17.64
CA ASP A 321 15.91 -6.51 -18.37
C ASP A 321 14.64 -6.52 -17.51
N ALA A 322 13.89 -5.41 -17.51
CA ALA A 322 12.62 -5.31 -16.82
C ALA A 322 11.48 -5.84 -17.70
N LEU A 323 10.59 -6.62 -17.09
CA LEU A 323 9.32 -7.04 -17.67
C LEU A 323 8.27 -5.95 -17.38
N VAL A 324 7.68 -5.40 -18.43
CA VAL A 324 6.76 -4.27 -18.31
C VAL A 324 5.41 -4.59 -18.94
N ALA A 325 4.34 -4.47 -18.17
CA ALA A 325 2.97 -4.63 -18.65
C ALA A 325 2.23 -3.29 -18.57
N VAL A 326 1.62 -2.88 -19.68
CA VAL A 326 0.71 -1.74 -19.76
C VAL A 326 -0.68 -2.28 -20.04
N TYR A 327 -1.68 -1.90 -19.25
CA TYR A 327 -3.04 -2.42 -19.39
C TYR A 327 -4.08 -1.39 -18.97
N ARG A 328 -5.31 -1.55 -19.46
CA ARG A 328 -6.48 -0.88 -18.89
C ARG A 328 -6.89 -1.65 -17.64
N ASP A 329 -6.94 -0.95 -16.52
CA ASP A 329 -7.31 -1.51 -15.21
C ASP A 329 -8.82 -1.30 -15.00
N LEU A 330 -9.58 -2.39 -14.96
CA LEU A 330 -11.04 -2.35 -14.82
C LEU A 330 -11.51 -2.12 -13.38
N ALA A 331 -10.61 -2.22 -12.39
CA ALA A 331 -10.90 -1.94 -11.00
C ALA A 331 -10.76 -0.43 -10.70
N THR A 332 -9.69 0.19 -11.22
CA THR A 332 -9.41 1.63 -11.02
C THR A 332 -10.00 2.51 -12.13
N GLY A 333 -10.25 1.96 -13.32
CA GLY A 333 -10.84 2.66 -14.47
C GLY A 333 -9.84 3.42 -15.35
N GLY A 334 -8.55 3.41 -15.01
CA GLY A 334 -7.48 4.06 -15.77
C GLY A 334 -6.48 3.06 -16.37
N THR A 335 -5.26 3.52 -16.63
CA THR A 335 -4.19 2.66 -17.15
C THR A 335 -3.26 2.25 -16.03
N GLY A 336 -3.11 0.94 -15.86
CA GLY A 336 -2.09 0.36 -15.01
C GLY A 336 -0.80 0.11 -15.79
N LEU A 337 0.31 0.33 -15.13
CA LEU A 337 1.63 -0.07 -15.57
C LEU A 337 2.27 -0.91 -14.46
N THR A 338 2.68 -2.13 -14.76
CA THR A 338 3.49 -2.94 -13.86
C THR A 338 4.89 -3.05 -14.41
N ILE A 339 5.89 -2.84 -13.56
CA ILE A 339 7.30 -3.15 -13.83
C ILE A 339 7.71 -4.26 -12.88
N GLN A 340 8.19 -5.36 -13.44
CA GLN A 340 8.82 -6.44 -12.70
C GLN A 340 10.30 -6.51 -13.07
N ARG A 341 11.15 -6.51 -12.05
CA ARG A 341 12.60 -6.57 -12.20
C ARG A 341 13.19 -7.34 -11.02
N THR A 342 14.37 -7.89 -11.19
CA THR A 342 15.13 -8.41 -10.04
C THR A 342 15.30 -7.28 -9.02
N ALA A 343 15.03 -7.58 -7.74
CA ALA A 343 14.99 -6.54 -6.74
C ALA A 343 16.37 -5.88 -6.66
N VAL A 344 16.42 -4.57 -6.92
CA VAL A 344 17.66 -3.81 -6.75
C VAL A 344 17.95 -3.83 -5.26
N GLY A 345 19.04 -4.49 -4.86
CA GLY A 345 19.59 -4.32 -3.52
C GLY A 345 19.64 -2.83 -3.22
N GLY A 346 18.82 -2.38 -2.28
CA GLY A 346 18.68 -0.96 -1.97
C GLY A 346 20.04 -0.40 -1.58
N ARG A 347 20.49 0.61 -2.32
CA ARG A 347 21.62 1.47 -1.92
C ARG A 347 21.22 2.35 -0.74
#